data_AF-A0A316BBI1-F1
#
_entry.id   AF-A0A316BBI1-F1
#
_cell.length_a   1.000
_cell.length_b   1.000
_cell.length_c   1.000
_cell.angle_alpha   90.00
_cell.angle_beta   90.00
_cell.angle_gamma   90.00
#
_symmetry.space_group_name_H-M   'P 1'
#
loop_
_entity.id
_entity.type
_entity.pdbx_description
1 polymer ?
#
loop_
_entity_poly.entity_id
_entity_poly.type
_entity_poly.pdbx_seq_one_letter_code
_entity_poly.pdbx_strand_id
1 'polypeptide(L)'
;MSIQAVENVMVDIETLGTSSDCVILSVGACGYDRGGELKSFYEHIAIADSLDYGCQVDADTLMWWFRQGEGARMAIVDGQKKSLRLDTVLKDFAMWLATNFTDKFTIWSNGASFDIPILANAFRKAGMNVPWKFWNERCFRTVKSIYSDIKPP
;
A
#
# COMPACT_ATOMS: atom_id res chain seq x y z
N MET A 1 24.76 18.02 15.82
CA MET A 1 23.85 16.88 15.60
C MET A 1 23.54 16.83 14.12
N SER A 2 24.10 15.88 13.37
CA SER A 2 23.63 15.64 12.01
C SER A 2 22.21 15.11 12.12
N ILE A 3 21.26 15.77 11.46
CA ILE A 3 19.95 15.19 11.23
C ILE A 3 20.23 13.98 10.34
N GLN A 4 20.18 12.77 10.90
CA GLN A 4 20.10 11.58 10.05
C GLN A 4 18.85 11.78 9.19
N ALA A 5 19.04 11.82 7.87
CA ALA A 5 17.91 11.83 6.95
C ALA A 5 17.05 10.60 7.27
N VAL A 6 15.86 10.84 7.82
CA VAL A 6 14.91 9.77 8.09
C VAL A 6 14.37 9.34 6.73
N GLU A 7 14.59 8.08 6.36
CA GLU A 7 14.04 7.50 5.14
C GLU A 7 12.50 7.42 5.30
N ASN A 8 11.77 7.99 4.34
CA ASN A 8 10.31 8.00 4.34
C ASN A 8 9.82 7.23 3.12
N VAL A 9 8.91 6.30 3.34
CA VAL A 9 8.24 5.54 2.27
C VAL A 9 6.76 5.88 2.33
N MET A 10 6.23 6.46 1.26
CA MET A 10 4.78 6.66 1.08
C MET A 10 4.20 5.41 0.42
N VAL A 11 3.07 4.92 0.95
CA VAL A 11 2.30 3.81 0.41
C VAL A 11 0.86 4.24 0.12
N ASP A 12 0.31 3.67 -0.94
CA ASP A 12 -1.06 3.84 -1.40
C ASP A 12 -1.56 2.48 -1.91
N ILE A 13 -2.80 2.11 -1.58
CA ILE A 13 -3.40 0.87 -2.06
C ILE A 13 -4.77 1.13 -2.69
N GLU A 14 -5.06 0.41 -3.76
CA GLU A 14 -6.41 0.34 -4.33
C GLU A 14 -7.11 -0.92 -3.82
N THR A 15 -8.40 -0.82 -3.48
CA THR A 15 -9.12 -1.90 -2.78
C THR A 15 -10.54 -2.10 -3.30
N LEU A 16 -11.11 -3.28 -3.02
CA LEU A 16 -12.52 -3.61 -3.24
C LEU A 16 -13.31 -3.70 -1.92
N GLY A 17 -12.94 -2.88 -0.95
CA GLY A 17 -13.67 -2.74 0.32
C GLY A 17 -13.04 -1.67 1.19
N THR A 18 -13.61 -1.46 2.38
CA THR A 18 -13.09 -0.49 3.35
C THR A 18 -12.69 -1.11 4.69
N SER A 19 -12.98 -2.40 4.88
CA SER A 19 -12.57 -3.17 6.05
C SER A 19 -11.11 -3.60 5.94
N SER A 20 -10.47 -3.89 7.08
CA SER A 20 -9.06 -4.31 7.12
C SER A 20 -8.77 -5.60 6.35
N ASP A 21 -9.79 -6.42 6.10
CA ASP A 21 -9.71 -7.70 5.40
C ASP A 21 -10.19 -7.64 3.95
N CYS A 22 -10.33 -6.44 3.36
CA CYS A 22 -10.76 -6.31 1.98
C CYS A 22 -9.70 -6.78 0.98
N VAL A 23 -10.14 -7.10 -0.24
CA VAL A 23 -9.24 -7.37 -1.38
C VAL A 23 -8.46 -6.09 -1.74
N ILE A 24 -7.14 -6.25 -1.91
CA ILE A 24 -6.25 -5.23 -2.46
C ILE A 24 -6.09 -5.50 -3.96
N LEU A 25 -6.27 -4.48 -4.79
CA LEU A 25 -6.12 -4.51 -6.25
C LEU A 25 -4.70 -4.15 -6.69
N SER A 26 -4.05 -3.23 -5.99
CA SER A 26 -2.67 -2.83 -6.25
C SER A 26 -2.01 -2.23 -5.01
N VAL A 27 -0.69 -2.33 -4.97
CA VAL A 27 0.16 -1.68 -3.96
C VAL A 27 1.12 -0.76 -4.70
N GLY A 28 1.01 0.54 -4.43
CA GLY A 28 1.96 1.55 -4.87
C GLY A 28 2.79 2.04 -3.69
N ALA A 29 4.09 2.20 -3.87
CA ALA A 29 4.94 2.86 -2.89
C ALA A 29 6.07 3.64 -3.55
N CYS A 30 6.52 4.69 -2.88
CA CYS A 30 7.71 5.42 -3.27
C CYS A 30 8.45 5.98 -2.05
N GLY A 31 9.73 6.25 -2.21
CA GLY A 31 10.55 6.87 -1.17
C GLY A 31 11.94 7.19 -1.68
N TYR A 32 12.64 8.09 -0.99
CA TYR A 32 14.03 8.40 -1.27
C TYR A 32 14.94 7.55 -0.38
N ASP A 33 15.88 6.84 -0.98
CA ASP A 33 16.89 6.07 -0.25
C ASP A 33 17.93 6.97 0.44
N ARG A 34 18.88 6.39 1.17
CA ARG A 34 19.97 7.16 1.82
C ARG A 34 20.85 7.95 0.86
N GLY A 35 20.91 7.55 -0.41
CA GLY A 35 21.62 8.26 -1.48
C GLY A 35 20.81 9.42 -2.05
N GLY A 36 19.55 9.57 -1.67
CA GLY A 36 18.61 10.55 -2.24
C GLY A 36 18.03 10.12 -3.58
N GLU A 37 18.14 8.84 -3.95
CA GLU A 37 17.53 8.31 -5.18
C GLU A 37 16.07 7.94 -4.92
N LEU A 38 15.17 8.37 -5.80
CA LEU A 38 13.77 7.97 -5.74
C LEU A 38 13.63 6.50 -6.14
N LYS A 39 13.08 5.70 -5.23
CA LYS A 39 12.68 4.32 -5.48
C LYS A 39 11.17 4.24 -5.55
N SER A 40 10.66 3.39 -6.43
CA SER A 40 9.24 3.12 -6.58
C SER A 40 8.95 1.62 -6.64
N PHE A 41 7.77 1.24 -6.15
CA PHE A 41 7.19 -0.09 -6.26
C PHE A 41 5.75 0.08 -6.74
N TYR A 42 5.32 -0.74 -7.70
CA TYR A 42 3.93 -0.75 -8.14
C TYR A 42 3.57 -2.11 -8.72
N GLU A 43 2.68 -2.83 -8.05
CA GLU A 43 2.25 -4.16 -8.48
C GLU A 43 0.74 -4.33 -8.34
N HIS A 44 0.16 -5.11 -9.24
CA HIS A 44 -1.25 -5.51 -9.19
C HIS A 44 -1.41 -6.85 -8.52
N ILE A 45 -2.47 -7.01 -7.72
CA ILE A 45 -2.80 -8.24 -7.01
C ILE A 45 -4.04 -8.87 -7.63
N ALA A 46 -3.97 -10.19 -7.84
CA ALA A 46 -5.08 -10.95 -8.39
C ALA A 46 -6.19 -11.06 -7.36
N ILE A 47 -7.42 -10.74 -7.76
CA ILE A 47 -8.59 -10.81 -6.89
C ILE A 47 -8.81 -12.24 -6.40
N ALA A 48 -8.72 -13.23 -7.30
CA ALA A 48 -8.94 -14.64 -6.98
C ALA A 48 -8.00 -15.13 -5.88
N ASP A 49 -6.70 -14.85 -5.99
CA ASP A 49 -5.73 -15.23 -4.96
C ASP A 49 -6.02 -14.55 -3.62
N SER A 50 -6.43 -13.28 -3.62
CA SER A 50 -6.80 -12.59 -2.37
C SER A 50 -7.98 -13.26 -1.67
N LEU A 51 -8.97 -13.74 -2.43
CA LEU A 51 -10.11 -14.48 -1.89
C LEU A 51 -9.69 -15.82 -1.27
N ASP A 52 -8.69 -16.51 -1.84
CA ASP A 52 -8.14 -17.75 -1.28
C ASP A 52 -7.47 -17.53 0.09
N TYR A 53 -6.91 -16.34 0.34
CA TYR A 53 -6.42 -15.91 1.67
C TYR A 53 -7.53 -15.38 2.59
N GLY A 54 -8.79 -15.51 2.19
CA GLY A 54 -9.96 -15.09 2.94
C GLY A 54 -10.15 -13.58 2.99
N CYS A 55 -9.62 -12.82 2.03
CA CYS A 55 -9.99 -11.41 1.87
C CYS A 55 -11.43 -11.29 1.35
N GLN A 56 -12.08 -10.17 1.63
CA GLN A 56 -13.50 -9.94 1.35
C GLN A 56 -13.67 -8.85 0.29
N VAL A 57 -14.77 -8.95 -0.48
CA VAL A 57 -15.22 -7.88 -1.37
C VAL A 57 -16.50 -7.31 -0.79
N ASP A 58 -16.56 -6.00 -0.64
CA ASP A 58 -17.78 -5.31 -0.22
C ASP A 58 -18.67 -5.03 -1.44
N ALA A 59 -19.93 -5.45 -1.38
CA ALA A 59 -20.92 -5.22 -2.42
C ALA A 59 -21.09 -3.73 -2.72
N ASP A 60 -21.07 -2.86 -1.70
CA ASP A 60 -21.19 -1.41 -1.88
C ASP A 60 -19.97 -0.84 -2.61
N THR A 61 -18.78 -1.38 -2.34
CA THR A 61 -17.54 -0.97 -3.03
C THR A 61 -17.52 -1.45 -4.48
N LEU A 62 -18.00 -2.67 -4.74
CA LEU A 62 -18.18 -3.19 -6.11
C LEU A 62 -19.17 -2.31 -6.90
N MET A 63 -20.30 -1.95 -6.28
CA MET A 63 -21.30 -1.09 -6.88
C MET A 63 -20.78 0.34 -7.11
N TRP A 64 -19.94 0.85 -6.21
CA TRP A 64 -19.24 2.12 -6.40
C TRP A 64 -18.33 2.08 -7.64
N TRP A 65 -17.57 0.99 -7.83
CA TRP A 65 -16.72 0.77 -9.00
C TRP A 65 -17.52 0.65 -10.31
N PHE A 66 -18.68 -0.02 -10.28
CA PHE A 66 -19.55 -0.14 -11.45
C PHE A 66 -20.12 1.20 -11.92
N ARG A 67 -20.32 2.15 -10.99
CA ARG A 67 -20.78 3.51 -11.29
C ARG A 67 -19.68 4.42 -11.85
N GLN A 68 -18.42 3.99 -11.83
CA GLN A 68 -17.33 4.77 -12.41
C GLN A 68 -17.37 4.76 -13.94
N GLY A 69 -16.71 5.74 -14.55
CA GLY A 69 -16.56 5.83 -15.99
C GLY A 69 -15.82 4.62 -16.58
N GLU A 70 -15.96 4.41 -17.89
CA GLU A 70 -15.36 3.27 -18.59
C GLU A 70 -13.85 3.15 -18.35
N GLY A 71 -13.11 4.27 -18.36
CA GLY A 71 -11.67 4.26 -18.11
C GLY A 71 -11.29 3.69 -16.73
N ALA A 72 -12.04 4.04 -15.68
CA ALA A 72 -11.80 3.53 -14.34
C ALA A 72 -12.11 2.02 -14.24
N ARG A 73 -13.17 1.56 -14.90
CA ARG A 73 -13.49 0.12 -14.98
C ARG A 73 -12.43 -0.65 -15.76
N MET A 74 -11.94 -0.09 -16.87
CA MET A 74 -10.88 -0.70 -17.67
C MET A 74 -9.54 -0.76 -16.93
N ALA A 75 -9.24 0.21 -16.07
CA ALA A 75 -8.05 0.16 -15.21
C ALA A 75 -8.03 -1.08 -14.31
N ILE A 76 -9.18 -1.51 -13.77
CA ILE A 76 -9.29 -2.76 -13.02
C ILE A 76 -9.03 -3.96 -13.93
N VAL A 77 -9.72 -4.03 -15.07
CA VAL A 77 -9.59 -5.15 -16.01
C VAL A 77 -8.15 -5.31 -16.50
N ASP A 78 -7.50 -4.21 -16.87
CA ASP A 78 -6.12 -4.22 -17.35
C ASP A 78 -5.12 -4.48 -16.23
N GLY A 79 -5.41 -4.03 -15.01
CA GLY A 79 -4.63 -4.38 -13.81
C GLY A 79 -4.67 -5.89 -13.54
N GLN A 80 -5.85 -6.51 -13.63
CA GLN A 80 -6.01 -7.96 -13.46
C GLN A 80 -5.33 -8.80 -14.55
N LYS A 81 -5.10 -8.25 -15.76
CA LYS A 81 -4.28 -8.95 -16.78
C LYS A 81 -2.80 -9.02 -16.40
N LYS A 82 -2.33 -8.10 -15.57
CA LYS A 82 -0.93 -7.98 -15.12
C LYS A 82 -0.74 -8.42 -13.68
N SER A 83 -1.81 -8.88 -13.02
CA SER A 83 -1.79 -9.13 -11.60
C SER A 83 -0.99 -10.37 -11.24
N LEU A 84 -0.34 -10.30 -10.09
CA LEU A 84 0.39 -11.40 -9.49
C LEU A 84 -0.40 -11.93 -8.27
N ARG A 85 0.01 -13.10 -7.78
CA ARG A 85 -0.56 -13.67 -6.55
C ARG A 85 -0.29 -12.74 -5.36
N LEU A 86 -1.22 -12.71 -4.40
CA LEU A 86 -1.09 -11.89 -3.20
C LEU A 86 0.25 -12.11 -2.48
N ASP A 87 0.61 -13.37 -2.20
CA ASP A 87 1.85 -13.71 -1.51
C ASP A 87 3.11 -13.30 -2.28
N THR A 88 3.09 -13.39 -3.61
CA THR A 88 4.18 -12.91 -4.46
C THR A 88 4.37 -11.41 -4.30
N VAL A 89 3.30 -10.61 -4.44
CA VAL A 89 3.39 -9.15 -4.34
C VAL A 89 3.86 -8.71 -2.95
N LEU A 90 3.33 -9.33 -1.89
CA LEU A 90 3.73 -9.01 -0.52
C LEU A 90 5.21 -9.34 -0.26
N LYS A 91 5.69 -10.46 -0.81
CA LYS A 91 7.10 -10.85 -0.72
C LYS A 91 8.01 -9.89 -1.48
N ASP A 92 7.61 -9.52 -2.69
CA ASP A 92 8.37 -8.59 -3.53
C ASP A 92 8.40 -7.19 -2.91
N PHE A 93 7.28 -6.74 -2.31
CA PHE A 93 7.22 -5.49 -1.57
C PHE A 93 8.14 -5.49 -0.34
N ALA A 94 8.12 -6.57 0.46
CA ALA A 94 9.01 -6.71 1.61
C ALA A 94 10.49 -6.74 1.19
N MET A 95 10.81 -7.40 0.09
CA MET A 95 12.17 -7.44 -0.45
C MET A 95 12.59 -6.08 -1.00
N TRP A 96 11.71 -5.39 -1.72
CA TRP A 96 11.95 -4.03 -2.20
C TRP A 96 12.25 -3.06 -1.04
N LEU A 97 11.50 -3.14 0.07
CA LEU A 97 11.79 -2.36 1.28
C LEU A 97 13.18 -2.67 1.84
N ALA A 98 13.50 -3.96 2.00
CA ALA A 98 14.77 -4.40 2.58
C ALA A 98 15.99 -4.10 1.70
N THR A 99 15.81 -4.07 0.38
CA THR A 99 16.87 -3.73 -0.58
C THR A 99 17.16 -2.24 -0.62
N ASN A 100 16.13 -1.39 -0.52
CA ASN A 100 16.25 0.04 -0.79
C ASN A 100 16.35 0.90 0.47
N PHE A 101 15.85 0.41 1.61
CA PHE A 101 15.77 1.20 2.83
C PHE A 101 16.30 0.43 4.04
N THR A 102 16.69 1.16 5.07
CA THR A 102 17.12 0.54 6.33
C THR A 102 15.99 0.31 7.29
N ASP A 103 16.20 -0.53 8.30
CA ASP A 103 15.21 -0.87 9.34
C ASP A 103 14.68 0.33 10.15
N LYS A 104 15.22 1.53 9.92
CA LYS A 104 14.82 2.80 10.54
C LYS A 104 13.89 3.66 9.69
N PHE A 105 13.46 3.21 8.50
CA PHE A 105 12.51 3.97 7.68
C PHE A 105 11.15 4.16 8.39
N THR A 106 10.46 5.23 8.03
CA THR A 106 9.05 5.45 8.40
C THR A 106 8.15 5.19 7.20
N ILE A 107 6.99 4.57 7.46
CA ILE A 107 5.99 4.29 6.43
C ILE A 107 4.82 5.24 6.59
N TRP A 108 4.46 5.90 5.50
CA TRP A 108 3.46 6.94 5.42
C TRP A 108 2.31 6.47 4.54
N SER A 109 1.10 6.84 4.90
CA SER A 109 -0.06 6.75 4.02
C SER A 109 -0.90 8.01 4.13
N ASN A 110 -1.82 8.19 3.19
CA ASN A 110 -2.78 9.29 3.26
C ASN A 110 -3.99 8.95 4.15
N GLY A 111 -3.81 8.18 5.23
CA GLY A 111 -4.86 7.92 6.21
C GLY A 111 -4.39 6.97 7.30
N ALA A 112 -4.57 7.33 8.58
CA ALA A 112 -4.03 6.56 9.70
C ALA A 112 -4.60 5.13 9.82
N SER A 113 -5.79 4.88 9.27
CA SER A 113 -6.56 3.67 9.51
C SER A 113 -6.94 2.89 8.24
N PHE A 114 -6.33 3.19 7.09
CA PHE A 114 -6.72 2.60 5.80
C PHE A 114 -5.58 1.79 5.18
N ASP A 115 -4.67 2.41 4.43
CA ASP A 115 -3.68 1.70 3.60
C ASP A 115 -2.77 0.79 4.43
N ILE A 116 -2.13 1.34 5.46
CA ILE A 116 -1.15 0.62 6.28
C ILE A 116 -1.79 -0.54 7.06
N PRO A 117 -2.93 -0.37 7.78
CA PRO A 117 -3.58 -1.49 8.46
C PRO A 117 -4.09 -2.59 7.53
N ILE A 118 -4.66 -2.23 6.37
CA ILE A 118 -5.14 -3.20 5.37
C ILE A 118 -3.94 -4.01 4.83
N LEU A 119 -2.86 -3.34 4.43
CA LEU A 119 -1.65 -4.00 3.93
C LEU A 119 -1.00 -4.89 5.01
N ALA A 120 -0.92 -4.41 6.25
CA ALA A 120 -0.44 -5.21 7.38
C ALA A 120 -1.30 -6.46 7.63
N ASN A 121 -2.63 -6.35 7.46
CA ASN A 121 -3.52 -7.50 7.58
C ASN A 121 -3.34 -8.49 6.43
N ALA A 122 -3.10 -8.02 5.21
CA ALA A 122 -2.77 -8.88 4.07
C ALA A 122 -1.50 -9.72 4.33
N PHE A 123 -0.43 -9.11 4.88
CA PHE A 123 0.76 -9.85 5.35
C PHE A 123 0.38 -10.95 6.35
N ARG A 124 -0.44 -10.64 7.36
CA ARG A 124 -0.87 -11.63 8.37
C ARG A 124 -1.70 -12.76 7.76
N LYS A 125 -2.63 -12.46 6.86
CA LYS A 125 -3.44 -13.46 6.13
C LYS A 125 -2.58 -14.38 5.26
N ALA A 126 -1.52 -13.85 4.66
CA ALA A 126 -0.54 -14.64 3.91
C ALA A 126 0.46 -15.41 4.81
N GLY A 127 0.33 -15.33 6.15
CA GLY A 127 1.25 -15.98 7.08
C GLY A 127 2.64 -15.34 7.13
N MET A 128 2.76 -14.08 6.73
CA MET A 128 4.01 -13.34 6.59
C MET A 128 4.18 -12.30 7.70
N ASN A 129 5.43 -12.01 8.05
CA ASN A 129 5.75 -10.90 8.96
C ASN A 129 5.61 -9.56 8.24
N VAL A 130 5.04 -8.57 8.93
CA VAL A 130 4.99 -7.18 8.44
C VAL A 130 6.42 -6.61 8.40
N PRO A 131 6.89 -6.06 7.26
CA PRO A 131 8.30 -5.69 7.07
C PRO A 131 8.69 -4.33 7.67
N TRP A 132 7.78 -3.65 8.37
CA TRP A 132 8.05 -2.43 9.13
C TRP A 132 7.72 -2.60 10.61
N LYS A 133 8.25 -1.71 11.44
CA LYS A 133 7.88 -1.63 12.86
C LYS A 133 6.59 -0.82 13.01
N PHE A 134 5.62 -1.31 13.79
CA PHE A 134 4.33 -0.64 13.95
C PHE A 134 4.44 0.80 14.51
N TRP A 135 5.48 1.09 15.31
CA TRP A 135 5.74 2.44 15.83
C TRP A 135 6.34 3.41 14.80
N ASN A 136 6.66 2.94 13.59
CA ASN A 136 7.17 3.75 12.47
C ASN A 136 6.09 4.19 11.48
N GLU A 137 4.83 3.83 11.72
CA GLU A 137 3.69 4.21 10.88
C GLU A 137 3.34 5.70 11.07
N ARG A 138 3.02 6.39 9.98
CA ARG A 138 2.74 7.82 9.95
C ARG A 138 1.54 8.13 9.06
N CYS A 139 0.78 9.14 9.45
CA CYS A 139 -0.40 9.61 8.71
C CYS A 139 -0.11 10.96 8.08
N PHE A 140 0.01 11.00 6.75
CA PHE A 140 0.24 12.24 6.04
C PHE A 140 -0.95 13.21 6.17
N ARG A 141 -2.19 12.69 6.17
CA ARG A 141 -3.41 13.49 6.31
C ARG A 141 -3.42 14.32 7.59
N THR A 142 -2.91 13.77 8.70
CA THR A 142 -2.79 14.49 9.96
C THR A 142 -1.84 15.67 9.83
N VAL A 143 -0.65 15.44 9.26
CA VAL A 143 0.34 16.52 9.03
C VAL A 143 -0.23 17.60 8.11
N LYS A 144 -0.85 17.20 7.00
CA LYS A 144 -1.48 18.12 6.04
C LYS A 144 -2.60 18.97 6.67
N SER A 145 -3.36 18.40 7.61
CA SER A 145 -4.43 19.14 8.31
C SER A 145 -3.90 20.21 9.27
N ILE A 146 -2.68 20.02 9.79
CA ILE A 146 -2.02 20.96 10.70
C ILE A 146 -1.26 22.03 9.89
N TYR A 147 -0.69 21.64 8.76
CA TYR A 147 0.10 22.50 7.89
C TYR A 147 -0.43 22.44 6.46
N SER A 148 -1.18 23.47 6.05
CA SER A 148 -1.87 23.52 4.75
C SER A 148 -0.96 23.42 3.53
N ASP A 149 0.32 23.79 3.68
CA ASP A 149 1.25 23.97 2.55
C ASP A 149 2.20 22.78 2.36
N ILE A 150 2.04 21.71 3.15
CA ILE A 150 2.92 20.54 3.09
C ILE A 150 2.51 19.62 1.94
N LYS A 151 3.50 19.24 1.12
CA LYS A 151 3.37 18.21 0.08
C LYS A 151 3.62 16.81 0.66
N PRO A 152 3.03 15.75 0.07
CA PRO A 152 3.34 14.37 0.45
C PRO A 152 4.85 14.10 0.41
N PRO A 153 5.37 13.26 1.32
CA PRO A 153 6.77 12.83 1.30
C PRO A 153 7.11 12.04 0.02
#